data_AF-A0A969AK64-F1
#
_entry.id   AF-A0A969AK64-F1
#
_cell.length_a   1.000
_cell.length_b   1.000
_cell.length_c   1.000
_cell.angle_alpha   90.00
_cell.angle_beta   90.00
_cell.angle_gamma   90.00
#
_symmetry.space_group_name_H-M   'P 1'
#
loop_
_entity.id
_entity.type
_entity.pdbx_description
1 polymer ?
#
loop_
_entity_poly.entity_id
_entity_poly.type
_entity_poly.pdbx_seq_one_letter_code
_entity_poly.pdbx_strand_id
1 'polypeptide(L)'
;MKNKEEQFIQIPIGIEAHRFADKFAAEQINIEKSKQVYLNTLAVYAVHRYLKWLGIKTDLNKSDCWNPILRHRWNIADLVIPNIGKLECRPVLAGETTISVPPEATEERIGCLVVQFSEDLSQVQLLGFTKTTAAGVIEISRLRSLDEFIHVISPQPVNLGNWFAAIFDEVWQPIDTLFNPQELAFNPRGLAFKGLKKVMVKKKLVVQK
;
A
#
# COMPACT_ATOMS: atom_id res chain seq x y z
N MET A 1 12.48 2.51 29.17
CA MET A 1 11.56 2.91 28.09
C MET A 1 11.91 2.05 26.89
N LYS A 2 11.04 1.10 26.50
CA LYS A 2 11.32 0.27 25.32
C LYS A 2 11.03 1.13 24.09
N ASN A 3 12.06 1.42 23.31
CA ASN A 3 11.90 1.97 21.97
C ASN A 3 11.01 1.00 21.19
N LYS A 4 9.80 1.45 20.87
CA LYS A 4 8.96 0.77 19.90
C LYS A 4 9.65 1.04 18.57
N GLU A 5 10.41 0.07 18.05
CA GLU A 5 10.91 0.18 16.69
C GLU A 5 9.67 0.28 15.80
N GLU A 6 9.40 1.47 15.27
CA GLU A 6 8.30 1.72 14.36
C GLU A 6 8.63 0.96 13.07
N GLN A 7 8.04 -0.23 12.96
CA GLN A 7 8.26 -1.11 11.83
C GLN A 7 7.38 -0.63 10.69
N PHE A 8 7.91 0.29 9.90
CA PHE A 8 7.18 0.81 8.76
C PHE A 8 7.26 -0.14 7.56
N ILE A 9 6.23 -0.08 6.72
CA ILE A 9 6.16 -0.87 5.49
C ILE A 9 6.97 -0.17 4.39
N GLN A 10 7.98 -0.87 3.88
CA GLN A 10 8.80 -0.45 2.75
C GLN A 10 8.22 -1.01 1.45
N ILE A 11 8.01 -0.14 0.47
CA ILE A 11 7.43 -0.48 -0.82
C ILE A 11 8.42 -0.08 -1.92
N PRO A 12 8.93 -1.04 -2.72
CA PRO A 12 9.79 -0.70 -3.83
C PRO A 12 8.99 -0.02 -4.94
N ILE A 13 9.55 1.05 -5.49
CA ILE A 13 9.03 1.74 -6.66
C ILE A 13 9.60 1.06 -7.90
N GLY A 14 8.71 0.52 -8.74
CA GLY A 14 9.11 -0.16 -9.97
C GLY A 14 9.30 0.81 -11.14
N ILE A 15 10.01 0.34 -12.17
CA ILE A 15 10.24 1.07 -13.43
C ILE A 15 8.91 1.59 -14.04
N GLU A 16 7.82 0.83 -13.93
CA GLU A 16 6.52 1.27 -14.45
C GLU A 16 6.00 2.54 -13.76
N ALA A 17 6.22 2.68 -12.45
CA ALA A 17 5.82 3.86 -11.70
C ALA A 17 6.59 5.10 -12.19
N HIS A 18 7.91 4.97 -12.32
CA HIS A 18 8.75 6.03 -12.88
C HIS A 18 8.35 6.40 -14.30
N ARG A 19 8.03 5.41 -15.16
CA ARG A 19 7.56 5.70 -16.53
C ARG A 19 6.27 6.54 -16.55
N PHE A 20 5.31 6.26 -15.68
CA PHE A 20 4.10 7.09 -15.56
C PHE A 20 4.43 8.47 -15.01
N ALA A 21 5.26 8.54 -13.97
CA ALA A 21 5.66 9.78 -13.34
C ALA A 21 6.43 10.69 -14.32
N ASP A 22 7.39 10.17 -15.08
CA ASP A 22 8.14 10.88 -16.12
C ASP A 22 7.19 11.42 -17.20
N LYS A 23 6.28 10.58 -17.69
CA LYS A 23 5.29 10.99 -18.70
C LYS A 23 4.45 12.14 -18.18
N PHE A 24 3.87 12.01 -16.99
CA PHE A 24 2.98 13.03 -16.43
C PHE A 24 3.72 14.30 -16.04
N ALA A 25 4.97 14.19 -15.59
CA ALA A 25 5.84 15.33 -15.27
C ALA A 25 6.25 16.11 -16.53
N ALA A 26 6.49 15.42 -17.65
CA ALA A 26 6.83 16.04 -18.94
C ALA A 26 5.66 16.81 -19.57
N GLU A 27 4.42 16.52 -19.17
CA GLU A 27 3.22 17.27 -19.58
C GLU A 27 3.08 18.62 -18.86
N GLN A 28 3.90 18.91 -17.85
CA GLN A 28 3.79 20.11 -17.04
C GLN A 28 4.61 21.28 -17.59
N ILE A 29 4.07 22.50 -17.46
CA ILE A 29 4.65 23.72 -18.03
C ILE A 29 5.93 24.14 -17.31
N ASN A 30 6.00 23.97 -15.99
CA ASN A 30 7.12 24.44 -15.18
C ASN A 30 7.73 23.31 -14.34
N ILE A 31 8.99 23.52 -13.96
CA ILE A 31 9.82 22.53 -13.27
C ILE A 31 9.26 22.18 -11.89
N GLU A 32 8.71 23.14 -11.16
CA GLU A 32 8.15 22.92 -9.81
C GLU A 32 6.94 21.98 -9.87
N LYS A 33 6.01 22.26 -10.79
CA LYS A 33 4.83 21.44 -11.04
C LYS A 33 5.22 20.07 -11.59
N SER A 34 6.23 20.00 -12.46
CA SER A 34 6.78 18.76 -12.98
C SER A 34 7.28 17.85 -11.84
N LYS A 35 8.09 18.39 -10.92
CA LYS A 35 8.57 17.67 -9.72
C LYS A 35 7.42 17.23 -8.80
N GLN A 36 6.46 18.12 -8.55
CA GLN A 36 5.28 17.81 -7.74
C GLN A 36 4.49 16.64 -8.35
N VAL A 37 4.17 16.72 -9.64
CA VAL A 37 3.42 15.68 -10.34
C VAL A 37 4.19 14.36 -10.36
N TYR A 38 5.51 14.41 -10.53
CA TYR A 38 6.37 13.23 -10.46
C TYR A 38 6.22 12.51 -9.11
N LEU A 39 6.46 13.22 -8.00
CA LEU A 39 6.40 12.65 -6.66
C LEU A 39 4.98 12.20 -6.28
N ASN A 40 3.95 12.97 -6.62
CA ASN A 40 2.55 12.58 -6.42
C ASN A 40 2.23 11.27 -7.14
N THR A 41 2.68 11.13 -8.40
CA THR A 41 2.42 9.92 -9.21
C THR A 41 3.11 8.71 -8.59
N LEU A 42 4.36 8.84 -8.14
CA LEU A 42 5.07 7.76 -7.46
C LEU A 42 4.40 7.38 -6.14
N ALA A 43 3.96 8.36 -5.34
CA ALA A 43 3.26 8.11 -4.08
C ALA A 43 1.96 7.33 -4.30
N VAL A 44 1.12 7.79 -5.24
CA VAL A 44 -0.13 7.10 -5.61
C VAL A 44 0.15 5.67 -6.07
N TYR A 45 1.16 5.47 -6.92
CA TYR A 45 1.50 4.15 -7.42
C TYR A 45 2.02 3.20 -6.33
N ALA A 46 2.80 3.72 -5.38
CA ALA A 46 3.27 2.93 -4.25
C ALA A 46 2.12 2.49 -3.34
N VAL A 47 1.16 3.38 -3.06
CA VAL A 47 -0.05 3.04 -2.28
C VAL A 47 -0.92 2.05 -3.06
N HIS A 48 -1.09 2.23 -4.37
CA HIS A 48 -1.76 1.26 -5.25
C HIS A 48 -1.13 -0.13 -5.14
N ARG A 49 0.21 -0.21 -5.17
CA ARG A 49 0.96 -1.46 -5.02
C ARG A 49 0.77 -2.10 -3.65
N TYR A 50 0.83 -1.30 -2.58
CA TYR A 50 0.59 -1.78 -1.22
C TYR A 50 -0.81 -2.35 -1.05
N LEU A 51 -1.84 -1.63 -1.49
CA LEU A 51 -3.22 -2.10 -1.42
C LEU A 51 -3.43 -3.36 -2.26
N LYS A 52 -2.76 -3.47 -3.41
CA LYS A 52 -2.74 -4.70 -4.21
C LYS A 52 -2.13 -5.88 -3.45
N TRP A 53 -1.08 -5.68 -2.65
CA TRP A 53 -0.54 -6.75 -1.79
C TRP A 53 -1.54 -7.24 -0.74
N LEU A 54 -2.42 -6.35 -0.28
CA LEU A 54 -3.51 -6.68 0.64
C LEU A 54 -4.75 -7.25 -0.06
N GLY A 55 -4.71 -7.45 -1.39
CA GLY A 55 -5.88 -7.90 -2.15
C GLY A 55 -6.96 -6.83 -2.34
N ILE A 56 -6.69 -5.57 -1.96
CA ILE A 56 -7.64 -4.46 -2.07
C ILE A 56 -7.54 -3.87 -3.47
N LYS A 57 -8.68 -3.89 -4.19
CA LYS A 57 -8.77 -3.33 -5.54
C LYS A 57 -8.75 -1.80 -5.48
N THR A 58 -8.05 -1.19 -6.41
CA THR A 58 -7.98 0.26 -6.61
C THR A 58 -8.03 0.59 -8.09
N ASP A 59 -8.43 1.82 -8.43
CA ASP A 59 -8.64 2.24 -9.83
C ASP A 59 -7.88 3.54 -10.11
N LEU A 60 -6.69 3.40 -10.71
CA LEU A 60 -5.86 4.53 -11.10
C LEU A 60 -6.55 5.42 -12.14
N ASN A 61 -7.27 4.83 -13.11
CA ASN A 61 -7.85 5.60 -14.21
C ASN A 61 -9.04 6.46 -13.77
N LYS A 62 -9.68 6.11 -12.65
CA LYS A 62 -10.74 6.93 -12.04
C LYS A 62 -10.22 7.96 -11.04
N SER A 63 -8.94 7.92 -10.67
CA SER A 63 -8.33 8.95 -9.85
C SER A 63 -8.23 10.27 -10.61
N ASP A 64 -8.47 11.38 -9.91
CA ASP A 64 -8.35 12.72 -10.47
C ASP A 64 -6.91 12.98 -10.94
N CYS A 65 -5.91 12.45 -10.22
CA CYS A 65 -4.51 12.59 -10.59
C CYS A 65 -4.13 11.90 -11.90
N TRP A 66 -4.93 10.95 -12.41
CA TRP A 66 -4.74 10.37 -13.74
C TRP A 66 -5.39 11.22 -14.84
N ASN A 67 -6.30 12.13 -14.51
CA ASN A 67 -6.89 13.08 -15.45
C ASN A 67 -5.90 14.21 -15.81
N PRO A 68 -5.52 14.40 -17.09
CA PRO A 68 -4.54 15.42 -17.48
C PRO A 68 -4.93 16.85 -17.08
N ILE A 69 -6.21 17.20 -17.21
CA ILE A 69 -6.70 18.57 -16.92
C ILE A 69 -6.61 18.84 -15.41
N LEU A 70 -7.08 17.90 -14.59
CA LEU A 70 -7.08 18.06 -13.13
C LEU A 70 -5.65 18.03 -12.58
N ARG A 71 -4.81 17.10 -13.07
CA ARG A 71 -3.39 16.98 -12.68
C ARG A 71 -2.61 18.24 -12.99
N HIS A 72 -2.89 18.86 -14.13
CA HIS A 72 -2.27 20.13 -14.52
C HIS A 72 -2.68 21.27 -13.59
N ARG A 73 -3.97 21.35 -13.23
CA ARG A 73 -4.54 22.46 -12.48
C ARG A 73 -4.27 22.41 -10.98
N TRP A 74 -4.22 21.21 -10.39
CA TRP A 74 -4.25 21.02 -8.93
C TRP A 74 -3.15 20.10 -8.42
N ASN A 75 -2.76 20.28 -7.16
CA ASN A 75 -1.83 19.39 -6.46
C ASN A 75 -2.57 18.15 -5.94
N ILE A 76 -3.00 17.29 -6.86
CA ILE A 76 -3.76 16.08 -6.56
C ILE A 76 -2.87 14.83 -6.58
N ALA A 77 -3.15 13.90 -5.68
CA ALA A 77 -2.47 12.61 -5.54
C ALA A 77 -3.45 11.59 -4.97
N ASP A 78 -4.65 11.54 -5.54
CA ASP A 78 -5.72 10.68 -5.05
C ASP A 78 -5.68 9.27 -5.66
N LEU A 79 -6.16 8.31 -4.89
CA LEU A 79 -6.32 6.92 -5.30
C LEU A 79 -7.75 6.48 -5.05
N VAL A 80 -8.49 6.14 -6.11
CA VAL A 80 -9.83 5.59 -5.97
C VAL A 80 -9.77 4.16 -5.44
N ILE A 81 -10.48 3.92 -4.34
CA ILE A 81 -10.80 2.61 -3.80
C ILE A 81 -12.30 2.36 -4.04
N PRO A 82 -12.67 1.49 -5.00
CA PRO A 82 -14.06 1.27 -5.37
C PRO A 82 -14.95 0.93 -4.17
N ASN A 83 -16.16 1.49 -4.13
CA ASN A 83 -17.16 1.34 -3.07
C ASN A 83 -16.76 1.90 -1.69
N ILE A 84 -15.58 2.53 -1.57
CA ILE A 84 -15.08 3.11 -0.32
C ILE A 84 -14.88 4.62 -0.47
N GLY A 85 -14.16 5.06 -1.50
CA GLY A 85 -13.93 6.47 -1.80
C GLY A 85 -12.52 6.77 -2.31
N LYS A 86 -12.10 8.04 -2.27
CA LYS A 86 -10.77 8.48 -2.71
C LYS A 86 -9.82 8.62 -1.53
N LEU A 87 -8.66 8.00 -1.60
CA LEU A 87 -7.58 8.15 -0.62
C LEU A 87 -6.56 9.15 -1.14
N GLU A 88 -6.16 10.11 -0.32
CA GLU A 88 -5.08 11.01 -0.66
C GLU A 88 -3.70 10.40 -0.34
N CYS A 89 -2.77 10.41 -1.28
CA CYS A 89 -1.42 9.84 -1.15
C CYS A 89 -0.38 10.96 -1.15
N ARG A 90 0.04 11.44 0.03
CA ARG A 90 0.92 12.61 0.13
C ARG A 90 2.40 12.21 0.18
N PRO A 91 3.21 12.65 -0.81
CA PRO A 91 4.65 12.44 -0.77
C PRO A 91 5.29 13.32 0.31
N VAL A 92 6.32 12.79 0.96
CA VAL A 92 7.18 13.52 1.90
C VAL A 92 8.63 13.09 1.66
N LEU A 93 9.58 14.00 1.75
CA LEU A 93 11.01 13.71 1.59
C LEU A 93 11.64 13.32 2.93
N ALA A 94 12.83 12.70 2.86
CA ALA A 94 13.60 12.38 4.06
C ALA A 94 13.91 13.66 4.88
N GLY A 95 13.68 13.59 6.18
CA GLY A 95 13.93 14.69 7.12
C GLY A 95 12.77 15.70 7.29
N GLU A 96 11.75 15.67 6.44
CA GLU A 96 10.55 16.48 6.66
C GLU A 96 9.74 15.92 7.84
N THR A 97 9.23 16.81 8.70
CA THR A 97 8.47 16.46 9.92
C THR A 97 6.99 16.83 9.82
N THR A 98 6.61 17.48 8.72
CA THR A 98 5.26 17.97 8.48
C THR A 98 4.86 17.69 7.04
N ILE A 99 3.56 17.53 6.80
CA ILE A 99 2.97 17.45 5.47
C ILE A 99 2.05 18.64 5.23
N SER A 100 1.95 19.08 3.98
CA SER A 100 0.96 20.06 3.54
C SER A 100 -0.17 19.35 2.79
N VAL A 101 -1.40 19.48 3.30
CA VAL A 101 -2.62 19.00 2.65
C VAL A 101 -3.25 20.17 1.89
N PRO A 102 -3.28 20.12 0.55
CA PRO A 102 -3.83 21.21 -0.24
C PRO A 102 -5.37 21.25 -0.12
N PRO A 103 -6.02 22.40 -0.38
CA PRO A 103 -7.47 22.54 -0.24
C PRO A 103 -8.27 21.51 -1.03
N GLU A 104 -7.88 21.23 -2.27
CA GLU A 104 -8.51 20.25 -3.14
C GLU A 104 -8.47 18.81 -2.60
N ALA A 105 -7.52 18.50 -1.72
CA ALA A 105 -7.36 17.18 -1.09
C ALA A 105 -8.29 16.98 0.12
N THR A 106 -9.14 17.96 0.44
CA THR A 106 -10.13 17.85 1.51
C THR A 106 -11.51 17.45 1.03
N GLU A 107 -11.79 17.63 -0.26
CA GLU A 107 -13.07 17.30 -0.85
C GLU A 107 -13.11 15.81 -1.22
N GLU A 108 -14.15 15.11 -0.77
CA GLU A 108 -14.43 13.72 -1.15
C GLU A 108 -13.32 12.69 -0.83
N ARG A 109 -12.40 13.00 0.09
CA ARG A 109 -11.35 12.07 0.53
C ARG A 109 -11.74 11.33 1.80
N ILE A 110 -11.50 10.03 1.83
CA ILE A 110 -11.69 9.19 3.04
C ILE A 110 -10.58 9.41 4.07
N GLY A 111 -9.46 9.98 3.64
CA GLY A 111 -8.32 10.33 4.46
C GLY A 111 -7.07 10.59 3.62
N CYS A 112 -5.94 10.74 4.32
CA CYS A 112 -4.63 10.99 3.73
C CYS A 112 -3.61 10.00 4.30
N LEU A 113 -2.88 9.34 3.41
CA LEU A 113 -1.79 8.44 3.70
C LEU A 113 -0.47 9.11 3.33
N VAL A 114 0.47 9.12 4.27
CA VAL A 114 1.77 9.80 4.11
C VAL A 114 2.83 8.82 3.66
N VAL A 115 3.52 9.19 2.59
CA VAL A 115 4.44 8.33 1.84
C VAL A 115 5.82 8.98 1.79
N GLN A 116 6.76 8.49 2.58
CA GLN A 116 8.14 9.00 2.61
C GLN A 116 9.00 8.32 1.57
N PHE A 117 9.77 9.09 0.81
CA PHE A 117 10.71 8.57 -0.19
C PHE A 117 12.10 8.30 0.38
N SER A 118 12.74 7.26 -0.15
CA SER A 118 14.20 7.13 -0.09
C SER A 118 14.87 8.22 -0.93
N GLU A 119 16.13 8.56 -0.64
CA GLU A 119 16.87 9.62 -1.34
C GLU A 119 16.98 9.37 -2.86
N ASP A 120 17.08 8.11 -3.27
CA ASP A 120 17.18 7.68 -4.66
C ASP A 120 15.82 7.46 -5.34
N LEU A 121 14.71 7.70 -4.63
CA LEU A 121 13.34 7.48 -5.06
C LEU A 121 13.04 6.03 -5.50
N SER A 122 13.85 5.05 -5.10
CA SER A 122 13.65 3.64 -5.45
C SER A 122 12.68 2.92 -4.53
N GLN A 123 12.41 3.47 -3.34
CA GLN A 123 11.52 2.91 -2.34
C GLN A 123 10.73 4.01 -1.61
N VAL A 124 9.63 3.61 -1.00
CA VAL A 124 8.90 4.46 -0.06
C VAL A 124 8.54 3.73 1.22
N GLN A 125 8.39 4.51 2.28
CA GLN A 125 7.91 4.10 3.58
C GLN A 125 6.52 4.71 3.84
N LEU A 126 5.56 3.90 4.26
CA LEU A 126 4.25 4.40 4.70
C LEU A 126 4.34 4.84 6.16
N LEU A 127 4.33 6.15 6.41
CA LEU A 127 4.51 6.70 7.76
C LEU A 127 3.26 6.61 8.63
N GLY A 128 2.08 6.74 8.00
CA GLY A 128 0.82 6.68 8.72
C GLY A 128 -0.31 7.37 7.98
N PHE A 129 -1.44 7.47 8.67
CA PHE A 129 -2.72 7.89 8.12
C PHE A 129 -3.34 9.02 8.94
N THR A 130 -4.09 9.90 8.29
CA THR A 130 -4.96 10.84 8.98
C THR A 130 -6.31 10.90 8.29
N LYS A 131 -7.38 10.95 9.10
CA LYS A 131 -8.72 11.19 8.56
C LYS A 131 -8.80 12.67 8.22
N THR A 132 -8.88 13.00 6.94
CA THR A 132 -8.82 14.38 6.46
C THR A 132 -9.94 15.21 7.07
N THR A 133 -9.61 16.27 7.81
CA THR A 133 -10.63 17.19 8.37
C THR A 133 -10.35 18.68 8.19
N ALA A 134 -9.23 19.08 7.56
CA ALA A 134 -9.02 20.45 7.08
C ALA A 134 -7.75 20.53 6.21
N ALA A 135 -7.71 21.47 5.27
CA ALA A 135 -6.49 21.83 4.54
C ALA A 135 -5.47 22.44 5.51
N GLY A 136 -4.17 22.29 5.23
CA GLY A 136 -3.12 22.91 6.03
C GLY A 136 -1.94 21.98 6.34
N VAL A 137 -1.19 22.34 7.39
CA VAL A 137 0.03 21.64 7.79
C VAL A 137 -0.27 20.67 8.92
N ILE A 138 0.15 19.41 8.76
CA ILE A 138 -0.03 18.34 9.75
C ILE A 138 1.34 17.79 10.14
N GLU A 139 1.60 17.68 11.43
CA GLU A 139 2.80 17.03 11.96
C GLU A 139 2.73 15.51 11.74
N ILE A 140 3.82 14.93 11.25
CA ILE A 140 3.92 13.48 11.00
C ILE A 140 3.75 12.67 12.29
N SER A 141 4.18 13.21 13.43
CA SER A 141 4.00 12.59 14.76
C SER A 141 2.54 12.42 15.18
N ARG A 142 1.59 13.11 14.52
CA ARG A 142 0.14 13.01 14.78
C ARG A 142 -0.56 12.03 13.86
N LEU A 143 0.17 11.39 12.95
CA LEU A 143 -0.40 10.37 12.08
C LEU A 143 -0.82 9.16 12.92
N ARG A 144 -1.95 8.60 12.54
CA ARG A 144 -2.49 7.34 13.04
C ARG A 144 -1.75 6.18 12.38
N SER A 145 -1.83 5.02 13.03
CA SER A 145 -1.18 3.82 12.52
C SER A 145 -1.78 3.35 11.20
N LEU A 146 -1.02 2.54 10.49
CA LEU A 146 -1.49 1.89 9.27
C LEU A 146 -2.64 0.90 9.54
N ASP A 147 -2.67 0.29 10.73
CA ASP A 147 -3.76 -0.59 11.15
C ASP A 147 -5.10 0.15 11.23
N GLU A 148 -5.12 1.39 11.74
CA GLU A 148 -6.32 2.22 11.75
C GLU A 148 -6.80 2.52 10.33
N PHE A 149 -5.87 2.77 9.40
CA PHE A 149 -6.22 2.93 7.99
C PHE A 149 -6.84 1.67 7.39
N ILE A 150 -6.25 0.49 7.63
CA ILE A 150 -6.81 -0.78 7.14
C ILE A 150 -8.20 -1.01 7.71
N HIS A 151 -8.44 -0.69 8.98
CA HIS A 151 -9.77 -0.79 9.58
C HIS A 151 -10.81 0.12 8.88
N VAL A 152 -10.41 1.30 8.42
CA VAL A 152 -11.29 2.22 7.68
C VAL A 152 -11.66 1.67 6.30
N ILE A 153 -10.71 1.07 5.57
CA ILE A 153 -10.93 0.63 4.19
C ILE A 153 -11.37 -0.84 4.08
N SER A 154 -11.20 -1.64 5.13
CA SER A 154 -11.59 -3.04 5.17
C SER A 154 -12.24 -3.36 6.52
N PRO A 155 -13.47 -2.87 6.76
CA PRO A 155 -14.13 -2.98 8.06
C PRO A 155 -14.58 -4.41 8.40
N GLN A 156 -14.48 -5.37 7.47
CA GLN A 156 -14.94 -6.73 7.72
C GLN A 156 -14.05 -7.43 8.76
N PRO A 157 -14.63 -7.98 9.84
CA PRO A 157 -13.86 -8.66 10.87
C PRO A 157 -13.30 -9.99 10.33
N VAL A 158 -12.00 -10.17 10.45
CA VAL A 158 -11.37 -11.48 10.21
C VAL A 158 -11.74 -12.41 11.36
N ASN A 159 -12.47 -13.50 11.06
CA ASN A 159 -12.85 -14.48 12.08
C ASN A 159 -11.89 -15.69 12.07
N LEU A 160 -10.76 -15.55 12.76
CA LEU A 160 -9.79 -16.64 12.92
C LEU A 160 -10.32 -17.83 13.72
N GLY A 161 -11.33 -17.62 14.58
CA GLY A 161 -11.98 -18.70 15.32
C GLY A 161 -12.72 -19.66 14.39
N ASN A 162 -13.48 -19.10 13.44
CA ASN A 162 -14.13 -19.86 12.38
C ASN A 162 -13.09 -20.58 11.51
N TRP A 163 -12.02 -19.89 11.09
CA TRP A 163 -10.94 -20.51 10.32
C TRP A 163 -10.30 -21.69 11.05
N PHE A 164 -9.99 -21.55 12.35
CA PHE A 164 -9.44 -22.63 13.17
C PHE A 164 -10.42 -23.79 13.36
N ALA A 165 -11.72 -23.49 13.37
CA ALA A 165 -12.80 -24.47 13.39
C ALA A 165 -13.11 -25.07 12.00
N ALA A 166 -12.30 -24.77 10.97
CA ALA A 166 -12.51 -25.16 9.57
C ALA A 166 -13.83 -24.66 8.97
N ILE A 167 -14.35 -23.54 9.47
CA ILE A 167 -15.49 -22.80 8.94
C ILE A 167 -14.91 -21.68 8.08
N PHE A 168 -15.01 -21.82 6.76
CA PHE A 168 -14.49 -20.86 5.80
C PHE A 168 -15.64 -20.09 5.16
N ASP A 169 -15.49 -18.78 5.02
CA ASP A 169 -16.35 -17.95 4.19
C ASP A 169 -15.83 -17.91 2.73
N GLU A 170 -16.43 -17.07 1.88
CA GLU A 170 -16.02 -16.94 0.47
C GLU A 170 -14.59 -16.40 0.28
N VAL A 171 -13.98 -15.82 1.32
CA VAL A 171 -12.68 -15.14 1.26
C VAL A 171 -11.54 -15.99 1.83
N TRP A 172 -11.86 -17.03 2.60
CA TRP A 172 -10.87 -17.91 3.24
C TRP A 172 -10.86 -19.32 2.64
N GLN A 173 -9.69 -19.96 2.63
CA GLN A 173 -9.53 -21.35 2.20
C GLN A 173 -8.77 -22.20 3.24
N PRO A 174 -8.98 -23.53 3.25
CA PRO A 174 -8.20 -24.44 4.06
C PRO A 174 -6.71 -24.37 3.69
N ILE A 175 -5.82 -24.46 4.69
CA ILE A 175 -4.37 -24.42 4.42
C ILE A 175 -3.91 -25.59 3.52
N ASP A 176 -4.61 -26.71 3.58
CA ASP A 176 -4.29 -27.92 2.81
C ASP A 176 -4.46 -27.72 1.29
N THR A 177 -5.30 -26.76 0.86
CA THR A 177 -5.46 -26.45 -0.57
C THR A 177 -4.20 -25.80 -1.14
N LEU A 178 -3.46 -25.03 -0.33
CA LEU A 178 -2.21 -24.36 -0.74
C LEU A 178 -1.04 -25.33 -0.90
N PHE A 179 -1.09 -26.49 -0.26
CA PHE A 179 -0.02 -27.49 -0.27
C PHE A 179 -0.32 -28.70 -1.16
N ASN A 180 -1.40 -28.65 -1.96
CA ASN A 180 -1.69 -29.73 -2.89
C ASN A 180 -0.65 -29.72 -4.04
N PRO A 181 0.20 -30.76 -4.18
CA PRO A 181 1.30 -30.75 -5.14
C PRO A 181 0.86 -30.67 -6.61
N GLN A 182 -0.43 -30.91 -6.89
CA GLN A 182 -0.98 -30.90 -8.24
C GLN A 182 -1.20 -29.49 -8.82
N GLU A 183 -1.28 -28.44 -7.99
CA GLU A 183 -1.35 -27.03 -8.45
C GLU A 183 -0.03 -26.26 -8.31
N LEU A 184 0.97 -26.84 -7.64
CA LEU A 184 2.33 -26.29 -7.53
C LEU A 184 3.19 -26.61 -8.76
N ALA A 185 2.59 -26.69 -9.95
CA ALA A 185 3.31 -26.60 -11.22
C ALA A 185 3.82 -25.16 -11.42
N PHE A 186 4.70 -24.72 -10.52
CA PHE A 186 5.69 -23.71 -10.84
C PHE A 186 6.37 -24.21 -12.12
N ASN A 187 6.26 -23.45 -13.21
CA ASN A 187 7.01 -23.71 -14.43
C ASN A 187 8.21 -22.76 -14.44
N PRO A 188 9.30 -23.06 -13.70
CA PRO A 188 10.54 -22.35 -13.87
C PRO A 188 11.18 -22.92 -15.14
N ARG A 189 10.95 -22.27 -16.28
CA ARG A 189 11.91 -22.41 -17.36
C ARG A 189 13.23 -21.80 -16.89
N GLY A 190 14.07 -22.67 -16.34
CA GLY A 190 15.45 -22.42 -15.96
C GLY A 190 15.64 -22.12 -14.48
N LEU A 191 15.85 -23.17 -13.67
CA LEU A 191 16.93 -23.27 -12.67
C LEU A 191 16.75 -24.58 -11.89
N ALA A 192 17.71 -25.49 -12.04
CA ALA A 192 17.73 -26.78 -11.37
C ALA A 192 18.04 -26.59 -9.87
N PHE A 193 17.05 -26.79 -9.00
CA PHE A 193 17.30 -26.94 -7.57
C PHE A 193 17.59 -28.41 -7.25
N LYS A 194 18.87 -28.69 -6.94
CA LYS A 194 19.32 -29.96 -6.37
C LYS A 194 18.81 -30.07 -4.91
N GLY A 195 17.92 -31.05 -4.71
CA GLY A 195 17.69 -31.86 -3.51
C GLY A 195 17.82 -31.22 -2.12
N LEU A 196 16.69 -31.01 -1.45
CA LEU A 196 16.61 -30.92 0.01
C LEU A 196 15.98 -32.20 0.57
N LYS A 197 16.73 -32.89 1.45
CA LYS A 197 16.31 -34.10 2.15
C LYS A 197 15.15 -33.79 3.10
N LYS A 198 14.09 -34.60 3.05
CA LYS A 198 12.99 -34.59 4.02
C LYS A 198 13.53 -34.80 5.45
N VAL A 199 13.35 -33.83 6.33
CA VAL A 199 13.46 -34.03 7.78
C VAL A 199 12.10 -34.47 8.29
N MET A 200 12.03 -35.71 8.77
CA MET A 200 10.81 -36.34 9.28
C MET A 200 10.75 -36.11 10.79
N VAL A 201 9.83 -35.25 11.26
CA VAL A 201 9.59 -35.07 12.70
C VAL A 201 8.54 -36.10 13.13
N LYS A 202 8.95 -37.10 13.91
CA LYS A 202 8.03 -38.08 14.51
C LYS A 202 7.26 -37.42 15.66
N LYS A 203 5.93 -37.30 15.52
CA LYS A 203 5.02 -36.92 16.62
C LYS A 203 4.85 -38.13 17.55
N LYS A 204 5.28 -38.02 18.81
CA LYS A 204 5.00 -39.02 19.86
C LYS A 204 3.72 -38.59 20.58
N LEU A 205 2.64 -39.35 20.40
CA LEU A 205 1.41 -39.21 21.18
C LEU A 205 1.70 -39.70 22.60
N VAL A 206 1.52 -38.84 23.59
CA VAL A 206 1.45 -39.23 25.01
C VAL A 206 -0.04 -39.22 25.38
N VAL A 207 -0.58 -40.40 25.61
CA VAL A 207 -1.90 -40.61 26.21
C VAL A 207 -1.73 -40.49 27.72
N GLN A 208 -2.39 -39.51 28.34
CA GLN A 208 -2.52 -39.44 29.79
C GLN A 208 -3.67 -40.36 30.25
N LYS A 209 -3.43 -41.13 31.30
CA LYS A 209 -4.45 -41.77 32.13
C LYS A 209 -4.65 -40.92 33.38
#